data_AF-A0A938N899-F1
#
_entry.id   AF-A0A938N899-F1
#
_cell.length_a   1.000
_cell.length_b   1.000
_cell.length_c   1.000
_cell.angle_alpha   90.00
_cell.angle_beta   90.00
_cell.angle_gamma   90.00
#
_symmetry.space_group_name_H-M   'P 1'
#
loop_
_entity.id
_entity.type
_entity.pdbx_description
1 polymer ?
#
loop_
_entity_poly.entity_id
_entity_poly.type
_entity_poly.pdbx_seq_one_letter_code
_entity_poly.pdbx_strand_id
1 'polypeptide(L)'
;MRSRIFFVLLVALLLFVPCVQPLAGAPSMSTIHFRKGASAAQTIFNVSSDRFYEGAGTSKTLLNISGDRVYEGASMAKTLLTVRDGRVYEGASTAKTLYTIKDGRVYEGASLAKTLYTSRDRRLYEGAGTATTLMNWDGGLSEVEFAAAVWLWTHRF
;
A
#
# COMPACT_ATOMS: atom_id res chain seq x y z
N MET A 1 16.28 -11.15 81.19
CA MET A 1 16.47 -12.46 80.54
C MET A 1 15.11 -12.87 79.97
N ARG A 2 14.82 -13.10 78.69
CA ARG A 2 15.58 -13.50 77.48
C ARG A 2 14.80 -13.01 76.24
N SER A 3 15.44 -12.31 75.29
CA SER A 3 15.88 -12.81 73.95
C SER A 3 14.73 -12.86 72.92
N ARG A 4 14.60 -11.93 71.95
CA ARG A 4 15.29 -11.85 70.64
C ARG A 4 15.56 -13.21 69.98
N ILE A 5 15.17 -13.32 68.70
CA ILE A 5 15.61 -14.26 67.63
C ILE A 5 14.51 -15.23 67.15
N PHE A 6 14.54 -15.50 65.82
CA PHE A 6 13.60 -16.18 64.91
C PHE A 6 12.59 -15.21 64.27
N PHE A 7 12.90 -14.47 63.20
CA PHE A 7 13.58 -14.84 61.94
C PHE A 7 12.94 -16.09 61.30
N VAL A 8 12.43 -15.90 60.08
CA VAL A 8 12.03 -16.93 59.11
C VAL A 8 10.66 -17.60 59.32
N LEU A 9 9.59 -17.01 58.78
CA LEU A 9 8.68 -17.67 57.82
C LEU A 9 7.58 -16.66 57.39
N LEU A 10 7.11 -16.79 56.14
CA LEU A 10 6.02 -16.02 55.51
C LEU A 10 6.47 -14.66 54.90
N VAL A 11 7.48 -14.62 54.03
CA VAL A 11 7.40 -14.98 52.60
C VAL A 11 6.10 -14.50 51.95
N ALA A 12 6.20 -13.33 51.32
CA ALA A 12 5.66 -12.99 50.02
C ALA A 12 4.20 -13.37 49.74
N LEU A 13 3.25 -12.53 50.16
CA LEU A 13 1.96 -12.44 49.49
C LEU A 13 2.01 -11.29 48.46
N LEU A 14 2.53 -11.65 47.29
CA LEU A 14 2.41 -10.91 46.04
C LEU A 14 0.93 -10.62 45.74
N LEU A 15 0.47 -9.38 45.94
CA LEU A 15 -0.72 -8.89 45.27
C LEU A 15 -0.34 -8.48 43.85
N PHE A 16 -0.30 -9.51 43.01
CA PHE A 16 -0.27 -9.45 41.57
C PHE A 16 -1.53 -8.71 41.12
N VAL A 17 -1.42 -7.41 40.86
CA VAL A 17 -2.44 -6.70 40.06
C VAL A 17 -2.12 -7.05 38.61
N PRO A 18 -2.95 -7.86 37.91
CA PRO A 18 -2.81 -7.93 36.47
C PRO A 18 -3.27 -6.58 35.93
N CYS A 19 -2.30 -5.70 35.66
CA CYS A 19 -2.52 -4.55 34.79
C CYS A 19 -2.93 -5.14 33.44
N VAL A 20 -4.24 -5.17 33.20
CA VAL A 20 -4.81 -5.46 31.88
C VAL A 20 -4.31 -4.36 30.97
N GLN A 21 -3.22 -4.67 30.27
CA GLN A 21 -2.70 -3.79 29.23
C GLN A 21 -3.82 -3.66 28.19
N PRO A 22 -4.22 -2.44 27.79
CA PRO A 22 -5.12 -2.31 26.66
C PRO A 22 -4.41 -2.97 25.47
N LEU A 23 -5.04 -4.01 24.94
CA LEU A 23 -4.69 -4.66 23.69
C LEU A 23 -4.50 -3.54 22.67
N ALA A 24 -3.25 -3.20 22.37
CA ALA A 24 -2.91 -2.24 21.34
C ALA A 24 -3.67 -2.70 20.10
N GLY A 25 -4.65 -1.89 19.69
CA GLY A 25 -5.44 -2.17 18.51
C GLY A 25 -4.47 -2.54 17.41
N ALA A 26 -4.58 -3.77 16.91
CA ALA A 26 -3.85 -4.17 15.72
C ALA A 26 -4.05 -3.04 14.70
N PRO A 27 -2.98 -2.52 14.06
CA PRO A 27 -3.13 -1.49 13.06
C PRO A 27 -4.22 -1.99 12.11
N SER A 28 -5.31 -1.25 12.00
CA SER A 28 -6.38 -1.59 11.08
C SER A 28 -5.73 -1.65 9.71
N MET A 29 -5.43 -2.87 9.24
CA MET A 29 -4.76 -3.10 7.97
C MET A 29 -5.77 -2.71 6.91
N SER A 30 -5.73 -1.44 6.50
CA SER A 30 -6.64 -0.91 5.51
C SER A 30 -6.29 -1.52 4.17
N THR A 31 -6.94 -2.64 3.85
CA THR A 31 -6.91 -3.23 2.51
C THR A 31 -7.73 -2.36 1.59
N ILE A 32 -7.11 -1.91 0.50
CA ILE A 32 -7.73 -1.07 -0.52
C ILE A 32 -8.06 -1.95 -1.72
N HIS A 33 -9.32 -1.95 -2.16
CA HIS A 33 -9.75 -2.78 -3.28
C HIS A 33 -9.91 -1.93 -4.54
N PHE A 34 -9.23 -2.33 -5.60
CA PHE A 34 -9.37 -1.72 -6.91
C PHE A 34 -10.41 -2.50 -7.72
N ARG A 35 -11.39 -1.79 -8.27
CA ARG A 35 -12.53 -2.37 -8.98
C ARG A 35 -12.58 -1.85 -10.40
N LYS A 36 -13.02 -2.71 -11.33
CA LYS A 36 -13.08 -2.36 -12.76
C LYS A 36 -14.26 -1.46 -13.09
N GLY A 37 -14.00 -0.40 -13.84
CA GLY A 37 -15.00 0.54 -14.32
C GLY A 37 -15.60 1.43 -13.23
N ALA A 38 -16.79 1.98 -13.51
CA ALA A 38 -17.51 2.84 -12.56
C ALA A 38 -18.24 2.04 -11.46
N SER A 39 -18.49 0.74 -11.68
CA SER A 39 -19.22 -0.11 -10.75
C SER A 39 -18.33 -0.68 -9.63
N ALA A 40 -18.93 -1.03 -8.50
CA ALA A 40 -18.22 -1.67 -7.38
C ALA A 40 -18.34 -3.21 -7.38
N ALA A 41 -18.73 -3.83 -8.50
CA ALA A 41 -19.13 -5.23 -8.52
C ALA A 41 -17.95 -6.21 -8.49
N GLN A 42 -16.82 -5.87 -9.12
CA GLN A 42 -15.68 -6.78 -9.26
C GLN A 42 -14.36 -6.12 -8.88
N THR A 43 -13.73 -6.64 -7.83
CA THR A 43 -12.35 -6.30 -7.47
C THR A 43 -11.38 -7.01 -8.42
N ILE A 44 -10.51 -6.25 -9.07
CA ILE A 44 -9.48 -6.75 -9.99
C ILE A 44 -8.15 -7.02 -9.29
N PHE A 45 -7.80 -6.19 -8.32
CA PHE A 45 -6.68 -6.37 -7.42
C PHE A 45 -6.91 -5.58 -6.14
N ASN A 46 -6.16 -5.89 -5.10
CA ASN A 46 -6.17 -5.12 -3.85
C ASN A 46 -4.75 -4.80 -3.42
N VAL A 47 -4.59 -3.78 -2.59
CA VAL A 47 -3.32 -3.50 -1.89
C VAL A 47 -3.53 -3.62 -0.39
N SER A 48 -2.64 -4.34 0.26
CA SER A 48 -2.61 -4.51 1.71
C SER A 48 -1.18 -4.74 2.16
N SER A 49 -0.74 -4.09 3.24
CA SER A 49 0.63 -4.20 3.77
C SER A 49 1.70 -4.03 2.69
N ASP A 50 1.60 -2.95 1.90
CA ASP A 50 2.53 -2.62 0.82
C ASP A 50 2.61 -3.67 -0.32
N ARG A 51 1.63 -4.56 -0.42
CA ARG A 51 1.60 -5.61 -1.46
C ARG A 51 0.31 -5.57 -2.24
N PHE A 52 0.45 -5.69 -3.56
CA PHE A 52 -0.67 -5.83 -4.47
C PHE A 52 -0.98 -7.30 -4.67
N TYR A 53 -2.26 -7.67 -4.59
CA TYR A 53 -2.73 -9.03 -4.76
C TYR A 53 -3.79 -9.13 -5.86
N GLU A 54 -3.89 -10.28 -6.51
CA GLU A 54 -4.89 -10.54 -7.55
C GLU A 54 -6.29 -10.75 -6.95
N GLY A 55 -7.28 -10.08 -7.52
CA GLY A 55 -8.67 -10.15 -7.05
C GLY A 55 -8.87 -9.53 -5.67
N ALA A 56 -9.83 -10.05 -4.90
CA ALA A 56 -10.15 -9.57 -3.55
C ALA A 56 -9.35 -10.26 -2.43
N GLY A 57 -8.64 -11.34 -2.73
CA GLY A 57 -7.89 -12.13 -1.74
C GLY A 57 -6.41 -11.75 -1.66
N THR A 58 -5.67 -12.41 -0.79
CA THR A 58 -4.22 -12.19 -0.56
C THR A 58 -3.35 -13.38 -0.99
N SER A 59 -3.92 -14.36 -1.69
CA SER A 59 -3.24 -15.62 -2.01
C SER A 59 -2.18 -15.49 -3.11
N LYS A 60 -2.32 -14.51 -4.02
CA LYS A 60 -1.40 -14.30 -5.14
C LYS A 60 -0.93 -12.87 -5.18
N THR A 61 0.33 -12.65 -4.80
CA THR A 61 0.97 -11.32 -4.85
C THR A 61 1.40 -10.99 -6.26
N LEU A 62 0.94 -9.85 -6.77
CA LEU A 62 1.29 -9.28 -8.07
C LEU A 62 2.50 -8.36 -7.96
N LEU A 63 2.50 -7.46 -6.97
CA LEU A 63 3.59 -6.52 -6.72
C LEU A 63 3.88 -6.41 -5.23
N ASN A 64 5.10 -6.01 -4.90
CA ASN A 64 5.52 -5.69 -3.55
C ASN A 64 6.18 -4.30 -3.56
N ILE A 65 5.85 -3.46 -2.59
CA ILE A 65 6.38 -2.11 -2.44
C ILE A 65 7.35 -2.09 -1.25
N SER A 66 8.48 -1.41 -1.44
CA SER A 66 9.40 -1.11 -0.35
C SER A 66 10.00 0.26 -0.58
N GLY A 67 9.59 1.22 0.26
CA GLY A 67 9.97 2.62 0.11
C GLY A 67 9.53 3.20 -1.23
N ASP A 68 10.50 3.63 -2.03
CA ASP A 68 10.30 4.24 -3.35
C ASP A 68 10.29 3.22 -4.51
N ARG A 69 10.42 1.93 -4.21
CA ARG A 69 10.53 0.87 -5.23
C ARG A 69 9.36 -0.08 -5.22
N VAL A 70 9.02 -0.54 -6.42
CA VAL A 70 8.00 -1.56 -6.68
C VAL A 70 8.68 -2.77 -7.32
N TYR A 71 8.39 -3.96 -6.82
CA TYR A 71 8.99 -5.23 -7.22
C TYR A 71 7.95 -6.18 -7.82
N GLU A 72 8.38 -7.06 -8.71
CA GLU A 72 7.51 -8.08 -9.30
C GLU A 72 7.27 -9.24 -8.33
N GLY A 73 6.00 -9.57 -8.10
CA GLY A 73 5.58 -10.67 -7.24
C GLY A 73 5.84 -10.40 -5.76
N ALA A 74 6.00 -11.47 -4.97
CA ALA A 74 6.19 -11.37 -3.52
C ALA A 74 7.63 -11.00 -3.10
N SER A 75 8.62 -11.31 -3.93
CA SER A 75 10.04 -11.14 -3.60
C SER A 75 10.55 -9.75 -3.98
N MET A 76 11.65 -9.30 -3.38
CA MET A 76 12.35 -8.06 -3.75
C MET A 76 13.49 -8.30 -4.76
N ALA A 77 13.47 -9.43 -5.48
CA ALA A 77 14.58 -9.82 -6.37
C ALA A 77 14.63 -8.98 -7.66
N LYS A 78 13.47 -8.56 -8.17
CA LYS A 78 13.34 -7.83 -9.43
C LYS A 78 12.56 -6.53 -9.23
N THR A 79 13.25 -5.41 -9.24
CA THR A 79 12.62 -4.09 -9.23
C THR A 79 11.98 -3.83 -10.59
N LEU A 80 10.68 -3.54 -10.59
CA LEU A 80 9.93 -3.14 -11.76
C LEU A 80 9.91 -1.63 -11.94
N LEU A 81 9.72 -0.91 -10.83
CA LEU A 81 9.56 0.55 -10.86
C LEU A 81 10.34 1.20 -9.73
N THR A 82 10.79 2.41 -10.00
CA THR A 82 11.24 3.36 -8.97
C THR A 82 10.37 4.61 -9.10
N VAL A 83 9.82 5.09 -7.99
CA VAL A 83 8.91 6.25 -7.93
C VAL A 83 9.59 7.35 -7.14
N ARG A 84 9.85 8.48 -7.78
CA ARG A 84 10.57 9.57 -7.14
C ARG A 84 10.13 10.91 -7.70
N ASP A 85 9.83 11.86 -6.81
CA ASP A 85 9.49 13.24 -7.14
C ASP A 85 8.36 13.35 -8.20
N GLY A 86 7.29 12.56 -8.05
CA GLY A 86 6.19 12.53 -9.02
C GLY A 86 6.50 11.77 -10.30
N ARG A 87 7.67 11.13 -10.45
CA ARG A 87 8.05 10.40 -11.66
C ARG A 87 8.19 8.92 -11.40
N VAL A 88 7.75 8.13 -12.38
CA VAL A 88 7.88 6.68 -12.35
C VAL A 88 8.88 6.25 -13.41
N TYR A 89 9.90 5.52 -12.97
CA TYR A 89 11.00 5.05 -13.78
C TYR A 89 10.94 3.53 -13.95
N GLU A 90 11.44 3.05 -15.08
CA GLU A 90 11.56 1.62 -15.35
C GLU A 90 12.76 1.01 -14.61
N GLY A 91 12.49 -0.04 -13.85
CA GLY A 91 13.48 -0.79 -13.08
C GLY A 91 13.99 -0.05 -11.84
N ALA A 92 15.21 -0.36 -11.43
CA ALA A 92 15.86 0.21 -10.25
C ALA A 92 16.58 1.55 -10.52
N SER A 93 16.67 1.97 -11.78
CA SER A 93 17.40 3.18 -12.20
C SER A 93 16.43 4.31 -12.55
N THR A 94 16.91 5.55 -12.56
CA THR A 94 16.13 6.72 -12.99
C THR A 94 16.41 7.11 -14.46
N ALA A 95 16.96 6.19 -15.26
CA ALA A 95 17.39 6.49 -16.62
C ALA A 95 16.21 6.65 -17.60
N LYS A 96 15.15 5.87 -17.42
CA LYS A 96 13.97 5.86 -18.31
C LYS A 96 12.71 6.15 -17.51
N THR A 97 12.11 7.31 -17.76
CA THR A 97 10.82 7.68 -17.17
C THR A 97 9.70 7.08 -18.00
N LEU A 98 8.82 6.29 -17.37
CA LEU A 98 7.64 5.71 -18.00
C LEU A 98 6.49 6.72 -18.04
N TYR A 99 6.23 7.35 -16.90
CA TYR A 99 5.18 8.36 -16.76
C TYR A 99 5.44 9.26 -15.56
N THR A 100 4.80 10.43 -15.58
CA THR A 100 4.86 11.43 -14.50
C THR A 100 3.47 11.58 -13.89
N ILE A 101 3.38 11.50 -12.57
CA ILE A 101 2.19 11.75 -11.77
C ILE A 101 2.28 13.17 -11.21
N LYS A 102 1.32 14.01 -11.55
CA LYS A 102 1.26 15.38 -11.03
C LYS A 102 -0.18 15.87 -10.99
N ASP A 103 -0.57 16.52 -9.90
CA ASP A 103 -1.88 17.17 -9.73
C ASP A 103 -3.06 16.23 -10.06
N GLY A 104 -2.96 14.96 -9.62
CA GLY A 104 -3.96 13.93 -9.90
C GLY A 104 -4.02 13.50 -11.37
N ARG A 105 -3.00 13.76 -12.18
CA ARG A 105 -2.91 13.29 -13.57
C ARG A 105 -1.67 12.47 -13.80
N VAL A 106 -1.77 11.52 -14.73
CA VAL A 106 -0.67 10.69 -15.21
C VAL A 106 -0.34 11.13 -16.64
N TYR A 107 0.90 11.52 -16.86
CA TYR A 107 1.41 11.99 -18.14
C TYR A 107 2.41 11.01 -18.74
N GLU A 108 2.45 10.90 -20.06
CA GLU A 108 3.39 10.03 -20.75
C GLU A 108 4.84 10.54 -20.65
N GLY A 109 5.74 9.66 -20.20
CA GLY A 109 7.15 9.96 -20.03
C GLY A 109 7.42 11.05 -18.98
N ALA A 110 8.44 11.85 -19.24
CA ALA A 110 8.87 12.94 -18.33
C ALA A 110 8.17 14.28 -18.59
N SER A 111 7.42 14.41 -19.68
CA SER A 111 6.75 15.65 -20.09
C SER A 111 5.32 15.72 -19.59
N LEU A 112 4.77 16.92 -19.42
CA LEU A 112 3.35 17.12 -19.08
C LEU A 112 2.47 17.38 -20.31
N ALA A 113 2.96 17.06 -21.50
CA ALA A 113 2.30 17.39 -22.77
C ALA A 113 1.10 16.48 -23.06
N LYS A 114 1.24 15.18 -22.76
CA LYS A 114 0.22 14.17 -23.05
C LYS A 114 -0.26 13.50 -21.78
N THR A 115 -1.53 13.74 -21.43
CA THR A 115 -2.18 13.08 -20.29
C THR A 115 -2.69 11.70 -20.71
N LEU A 116 -2.20 10.66 -20.05
CA LEU A 116 -2.65 9.28 -20.23
C LEU A 116 -3.88 8.99 -19.39
N TYR A 117 -3.86 9.43 -18.13
CA TYR A 117 -4.93 9.16 -17.17
C TYR A 117 -5.18 10.35 -16.26
N THR A 118 -6.41 10.46 -15.78
CA THR A 118 -6.79 11.43 -14.75
C THR A 118 -7.32 10.69 -13.54
N SER A 119 -6.83 11.04 -12.36
CA SER A 119 -7.26 10.53 -11.06
C SER A 119 -8.09 11.59 -10.35
N ARG A 120 -9.34 11.27 -10.04
CA ARG A 120 -10.24 12.16 -9.31
C ARG A 120 -11.24 11.34 -8.51
N ASP A 121 -11.56 11.79 -7.29
CA ASP A 121 -12.60 11.16 -6.45
C ASP A 121 -12.40 9.65 -6.26
N ARG A 122 -11.14 9.22 -6.09
CA ARG A 122 -10.71 7.81 -5.98
C ARG A 122 -11.08 6.94 -7.19
N ARG A 123 -11.03 7.55 -8.37
CA ARG A 123 -11.24 6.88 -9.67
C ARG A 123 -10.12 7.26 -10.62
N LEU A 124 -9.73 6.31 -11.46
CA LEU A 124 -8.85 6.54 -12.59
C LEU A 124 -9.69 6.59 -13.86
N TYR A 125 -9.47 7.63 -14.65
CA TYR A 125 -10.13 7.91 -15.91
C TYR A 125 -9.13 7.86 -17.05
N GLU A 126 -9.62 7.51 -18.23
CA GLU A 126 -8.81 7.53 -19.45
C GLU A 126 -8.66 8.96 -20.00
N GLY A 127 -7.43 9.34 -20.33
CA GLY A 127 -7.08 10.65 -20.87
C GLY A 127 -7.19 11.79 -19.86
N ALA A 128 -7.37 13.01 -20.38
CA ALA A 128 -7.46 14.24 -19.59
C ALA A 128 -8.85 14.49 -18.97
N GLY A 129 -9.87 13.74 -19.38
CA GLY A 129 -11.25 13.91 -18.97
C GLY A 129 -11.71 12.90 -17.92
N THR A 130 -13.01 12.93 -17.62
CA THR A 130 -13.66 12.00 -16.68
C THR A 130 -14.78 11.18 -17.34
N ALA A 131 -14.77 11.08 -18.66
CA ALA A 131 -15.82 10.40 -19.43
C ALA A 131 -15.76 8.88 -19.27
N THR A 132 -14.55 8.31 -19.37
CA THR A 132 -14.33 6.85 -19.28
C THR A 132 -13.65 6.52 -17.96
N THR A 133 -14.37 5.86 -17.05
CA THR A 133 -13.79 5.36 -15.80
C THR A 133 -13.14 4.00 -16.04
N LEU A 134 -11.84 3.88 -15.77
CA LEU A 134 -11.08 2.65 -15.90
C LEU A 134 -11.18 1.80 -14.63
N MET A 135 -10.96 2.42 -13.47
CA MET A 135 -11.07 1.77 -12.18
C MET A 135 -11.42 2.73 -11.05
N ASN A 136 -11.87 2.18 -9.94
CA ASN A 136 -12.15 2.89 -8.70
C ASN A 136 -11.55 2.16 -7.50
N TRP A 137 -11.31 2.86 -6.39
CA TRP A 137 -10.80 2.24 -5.17
C TRP A 137 -11.40 2.83 -3.88
N ASP A 138 -11.34 2.04 -2.81
CA ASP A 138 -11.63 2.47 -1.44
C ASP A 138 -10.36 2.87 -0.71
N GLY A 139 -10.41 3.91 0.13
CA GLY A 139 -9.24 4.36 0.91
C GLY A 139 -8.29 5.33 0.18
N GLY A 140 -7.24 5.73 0.90
CA GLY A 140 -6.21 6.64 0.42
C GLY A 140 -4.99 5.86 -0.06
N LEU A 141 -4.40 6.27 -1.18
CA LEU A 141 -3.18 5.68 -1.73
C LEU A 141 -2.02 6.64 -1.53
N SER A 142 -0.86 6.09 -1.19
CA SER A 142 0.40 6.78 -1.38
C SER A 142 0.73 6.95 -2.88
N GLU A 143 1.67 7.84 -3.19
CA GLU A 143 2.13 8.05 -4.57
C GLU A 143 2.68 6.77 -5.21
N VAL A 144 3.41 5.96 -4.44
CA VAL A 144 4.03 4.72 -4.90
C VAL A 144 2.98 3.64 -5.17
N GLU A 145 1.97 3.51 -4.30
CA GLU A 145 0.85 2.60 -4.53
C GLU A 145 0.01 3.02 -5.74
N PHE A 146 -0.24 4.32 -5.90
CA PHE A 146 -0.94 4.83 -7.07
C PHE A 146 -0.17 4.55 -8.37
N ALA A 147 1.15 4.79 -8.38
CA ALA A 147 2.03 4.41 -9.49
C ALA A 147 1.95 2.91 -9.79
N ALA A 148 2.11 2.06 -8.77
CA ALA A 148 2.03 0.61 -8.93
C ALA A 148 0.68 0.17 -9.53
N ALA A 149 -0.42 0.76 -9.09
CA ALA A 149 -1.76 0.47 -9.62
C ALA A 149 -1.91 0.87 -11.10
N VAL A 150 -1.40 2.04 -11.49
CA VAL A 150 -1.40 2.51 -12.89
C VAL A 150 -0.55 1.58 -13.77
N TRP A 151 0.60 1.13 -13.27
CA TRP A 151 1.44 0.17 -13.99
C TRP A 151 0.75 -1.19 -14.17
N LEU A 152 0.09 -1.70 -13.13
CA LEU A 152 -0.68 -2.95 -13.23
C LEU A 152 -1.79 -2.83 -14.27
N TRP A 153 -2.54 -1.73 -14.26
CA TRP A 153 -3.58 -1.49 -15.26
C TRP A 153 -3.01 -1.54 -16.68
N THR A 154 -1.90 -0.84 -16.93
CA THR A 154 -1.33 -0.73 -18.29
C THR A 154 -0.71 -2.02 -18.83
N HIS A 155 -0.21 -2.91 -17.97
CA HIS A 155 0.55 -4.09 -18.41
C HIS A 155 -0.19 -5.42 -18.26
N ARG A 156 -1.28 -5.47 -17.48
CA ARG A 156 -1.99 -6.73 -17.17
C ARG A 156 -3.45 -6.74 -17.59
N PHE A 157 -4.09 -5.59 -17.81
CA PHE A 157 -5.54 -5.48 -18.04
C PHE A 157 -5.87 -4.62 -19.27
#